data_AF-A0A6S6Z4S0-F1
#
_entry.id   AF-A0A6S6Z4S0-F1
#
_cell.length_a   1.000
_cell.length_b   1.000
_cell.length_c   1.000
_cell.angle_alpha   90.00
_cell.angle_beta   90.00
_cell.angle_gamma   90.00
#
_symmetry.space_group_name_H-M   'P 1'
#
loop_
_entity.id
_entity.type
_entity.pdbx_description
1 polymer ?
#
loop_
_entity_poly.entity_id
_entity_poly.type
_entity_poly.pdbx_seq_one_letter_code
_entity_poly.pdbx_strand_id
1 'polypeptide(L)'
;MKRHPRVIAIAAFVSMLAACAAPQTKAPITGNTHAGATLKADVAQNISMQAQVQLNCQKVDAIQTEVVKVNPIGTGNSAASRQYGSVDERWIVQLCNQQIPFKVTLTPDGKGGTFFSTSRETY
;
A
#
# COMPACT_ATOMS: atom_id res chain seq x y z
N MET A 1 62.77 -38.01 11.60
CA MET A 1 61.84 -37.01 12.17
C MET A 1 61.44 -36.02 11.08
N LYS A 2 60.19 -36.06 10.60
CA LYS A 2 59.63 -35.06 9.66
C LYS A 2 58.24 -34.66 10.16
N ARG A 3 58.10 -33.41 10.57
CA ARG A 3 56.84 -32.77 10.97
C ARG A 3 56.23 -32.12 9.74
N HIS A 4 54.97 -32.43 9.43
CA HIS A 4 54.14 -31.56 8.59
C HIS A 4 52.71 -31.52 9.17
N PRO A 5 52.32 -30.44 9.84
CA PRO A 5 50.93 -30.22 10.18
C PRO A 5 50.27 -29.27 9.18
N ARG A 6 49.18 -29.80 8.60
CA ARG A 6 47.86 -29.14 8.48
C ARG A 6 47.80 -27.84 7.69
N VAL A 7 47.51 -27.98 6.40
CA VAL A 7 46.81 -26.97 5.61
C VAL A 7 45.40 -26.83 6.18
N ILE A 8 45.10 -25.71 6.82
CA ILE A 8 43.75 -25.34 7.27
C ILE A 8 43.00 -24.84 6.03
N ALA A 9 42.12 -25.67 5.49
CA ALA A 9 41.17 -25.27 4.47
C ALA A 9 40.05 -24.45 5.14
N ILE A 10 40.11 -23.13 4.99
CA ILE A 10 39.00 -22.24 5.40
C ILE A 10 37.92 -22.38 4.32
N ALA A 11 36.91 -23.20 4.60
CA ALA A 11 35.72 -23.32 3.75
C ALA A 11 34.91 -22.01 3.84
N ALA A 12 34.77 -21.34 2.69
CA ALA A 12 34.00 -20.12 2.54
C ALA A 12 32.50 -20.37 2.77
N PHE A 13 31.93 -19.70 3.77
CA PHE A 13 30.48 -19.57 3.94
C PHE A 13 29.96 -18.54 2.92
N VAL A 14 29.56 -19.01 1.73
CA VAL A 14 28.77 -18.22 0.78
C VAL A 14 27.32 -18.64 0.92
N SER A 15 26.63 -18.05 1.89
CA SER A 15 25.19 -18.25 2.06
C SER A 15 24.45 -17.51 0.95
N MET A 16 23.91 -18.28 0.01
CA MET A 16 23.05 -17.83 -1.08
C MET A 16 21.78 -17.16 -0.53
N LEU A 17 21.77 -15.83 -0.47
CA LEU A 17 20.54 -15.03 -0.36
C LEU A 17 19.95 -14.80 -1.75
N ALA A 18 19.62 -15.88 -2.46
CA ALA A 18 18.77 -15.83 -3.64
C ALA A 18 17.32 -16.07 -3.22
N ALA A 19 16.78 -15.16 -2.41
CA ALA A 19 15.33 -15.08 -2.23
C ALA A 19 14.76 -14.52 -3.54
N CYS A 20 14.32 -15.43 -4.42
CA CYS A 20 13.59 -15.08 -5.63
C CYS A 20 12.42 -14.18 -5.22
N ALA A 21 12.48 -12.90 -5.59
CA ALA A 21 11.33 -12.02 -5.60
C ALA A 21 10.36 -12.58 -6.66
N ALA A 22 9.51 -13.52 -6.26
CA ALA A 22 8.40 -13.94 -7.09
C ALA A 22 7.63 -12.66 -7.45
N PRO A 23 7.30 -12.43 -8.74
CA PRO A 23 6.55 -11.25 -9.12
C PRO A 23 5.23 -11.27 -8.36
N GLN A 24 5.11 -10.40 -7.35
CA GLN A 24 3.84 -10.17 -6.68
C GLN A 24 2.93 -9.55 -7.73
N THR A 25 2.07 -10.36 -8.32
CA THR A 25 0.94 -9.89 -9.12
C THR A 25 0.20 -8.86 -8.27
N LYS A 26 0.15 -7.61 -8.76
CA LYS A 26 -0.57 -6.53 -8.08
C LYS A 26 -2.00 -7.01 -7.83
N ALA A 27 -2.48 -6.85 -6.60
CA ALA A 27 -3.83 -7.24 -6.24
C ALA A 27 -4.82 -6.53 -7.18
N PRO A 28 -5.84 -7.24 -7.71
CA PRO A 28 -6.87 -6.61 -8.52
C PRO A 28 -7.59 -5.53 -7.71
N ILE A 29 -7.74 -4.35 -8.33
CA ILE A 29 -8.48 -3.22 -7.77
C ILE A 29 -9.79 -3.11 -8.55
N THR A 30 -10.93 -3.20 -7.85
CA THR A 30 -12.27 -3.13 -8.45
C THR A 30 -13.09 -2.01 -7.82
N GLY A 31 -14.18 -1.62 -8.48
CA GLY A 31 -15.08 -0.56 -8.03
C GLY A 31 -14.74 0.83 -8.59
N ASN A 32 -15.41 1.84 -8.05
CA ASN A 32 -15.34 3.22 -8.52
C ASN A 32 -14.36 4.02 -7.67
N THR A 33 -13.52 4.81 -8.34
CA THR A 33 -12.58 5.74 -7.70
C THR A 33 -12.27 6.90 -8.65
N HIS A 34 -12.08 8.08 -8.08
CA HIS A 34 -11.60 9.28 -8.77
C HIS A 34 -10.07 9.31 -8.90
N ALA A 35 -9.36 8.35 -8.30
CA ALA A 35 -7.92 8.24 -8.46
C ALA A 35 -7.56 7.79 -9.88
N GLY A 36 -6.79 8.63 -10.58
CA GLY A 36 -6.13 8.25 -11.84
C GLY A 36 -5.15 7.09 -11.65
N ALA A 37 -4.67 6.49 -12.74
CA ALA A 37 -3.90 5.23 -12.70
C ALA A 37 -2.70 5.25 -11.72
N THR A 38 -1.89 6.31 -11.74
CA THR A 38 -0.74 6.46 -10.83
C THR A 38 -1.18 6.58 -9.37
N LEU A 39 -2.07 7.53 -9.08
CA LEU A 39 -2.57 7.76 -7.72
C LEU A 39 -3.27 6.52 -7.16
N LYS A 40 -4.00 5.78 -8.00
CA LYS A 40 -4.64 4.51 -7.64
C LYS A 40 -3.62 3.47 -7.21
N ALA A 41 -2.50 3.34 -7.92
CA ALA A 41 -1.43 2.43 -7.56
C ALA A 41 -0.72 2.86 -6.26
N ASP A 42 -0.49 4.15 -6.07
CA ASP A 42 0.17 4.69 -4.87
C ASP A 42 -0.69 4.48 -3.61
N VAL A 43 -1.99 4.78 -3.70
CA VAL A 43 -2.97 4.51 -2.62
C VAL A 43 -3.02 3.02 -2.32
N ALA A 44 -3.17 2.17 -3.34
CA ALA A 44 -3.23 0.73 -3.20
C ALA A 44 -1.98 0.16 -2.51
N GLN A 45 -0.80 0.62 -2.91
CA GLN A 45 0.46 0.21 -2.29
C GLN A 45 0.50 0.65 -0.82
N ASN A 46 0.12 1.89 -0.52
CA ASN A 46 0.12 2.42 0.83
C ASN A 46 -0.79 1.62 1.78
N ILE A 47 -2.05 1.39 1.39
CA ILE A 47 -3.00 0.66 2.24
C ILE A 47 -2.69 -0.84 2.31
N SER A 48 -2.11 -1.42 1.25
CA SER A 48 -1.67 -2.82 1.26
C SER A 48 -0.57 -3.03 2.28
N MET A 49 0.46 -2.17 2.31
CA MET A 49 1.53 -2.26 3.31
C MET A 49 0.99 -2.14 4.73
N GLN A 50 0.07 -1.20 4.98
CA GLN A 50 -0.57 -1.05 6.29
C GLN A 50 -1.35 -2.32 6.69
N ALA A 51 -2.16 -2.87 5.78
CA ALA A 51 -2.94 -4.08 6.04
C ALA A 51 -2.06 -5.31 6.28
N GLN A 52 -1.00 -5.48 5.48
CA GLN A 52 -0.04 -6.59 5.59
C GLN A 52 0.64 -6.58 6.96
N VAL A 53 1.12 -5.41 7.40
CA VAL A 53 1.73 -5.24 8.73
C VAL A 53 0.70 -5.52 9.83
N GLN A 54 -0.52 -5.01 9.69
CA GLN A 54 -1.56 -5.18 10.71
C GLN A 54 -1.96 -6.64 10.93
N LEU A 55 -2.06 -7.43 9.86
CA LEU A 55 -2.49 -8.84 9.94
C LEU A 55 -1.34 -9.84 9.88
N ASN A 56 -0.09 -9.36 9.88
CA ASN A 56 1.10 -10.18 9.65
C ASN A 56 0.93 -11.12 8.43
N CYS A 57 0.34 -10.59 7.37
CA CYS A 57 -0.07 -11.32 6.18
C CYS A 57 0.66 -10.76 4.96
N GLN A 58 1.34 -11.60 4.18
CA GLN A 58 2.19 -11.11 3.08
C GLN A 58 1.43 -10.88 1.77
N LYS A 59 0.25 -11.48 1.59
CA LYS A 59 -0.47 -11.46 0.31
C LYS A 59 -1.78 -10.71 0.45
N VAL A 60 -1.96 -9.69 -0.40
CA VAL A 60 -3.25 -9.03 -0.62
C VAL A 60 -3.94 -9.74 -1.77
N ASP A 61 -5.19 -10.13 -1.57
CA ASP A 61 -5.98 -10.89 -2.54
C ASP A 61 -6.76 -9.97 -3.49
N ALA A 62 -7.33 -8.88 -2.97
CA ALA A 62 -8.05 -7.88 -3.75
C ALA A 62 -8.19 -6.55 -2.98
N ILE A 63 -8.51 -5.49 -3.71
CA ILE A 63 -8.88 -4.19 -3.15
C ILE A 63 -10.20 -3.76 -3.80
N GLN A 64 -11.21 -3.49 -2.98
CA GLN A 64 -12.51 -2.95 -3.45
C GLN A 64 -12.60 -1.47 -3.11
N THR A 65 -13.09 -0.67 -4.06
CA THR A 65 -13.16 0.79 -3.93
C THR A 65 -14.59 1.29 -4.09
N GLU A 66 -14.95 2.28 -3.28
CA GLU A 66 -16.26 2.92 -3.28
C GLU A 66 -16.09 4.43 -3.03
N VAL A 67 -16.75 5.26 -3.85
CA VAL A 67 -16.86 6.71 -3.57
C VAL A 67 -17.93 6.91 -2.50
N VAL A 68 -17.52 7.37 -1.32
CA VAL A 68 -18.43 7.60 -0.19
C VAL A 68 -19.04 8.99 -0.28
N LYS A 69 -18.22 10.00 -0.59
CA LYS A 69 -18.69 11.39 -0.65
C LYS A 69 -17.80 12.26 -1.53
N VAL A 70 -18.41 13.02 -2.44
CA VAL A 70 -17.75 14.15 -3.09
C VAL A 70 -18.01 15.39 -2.25
N ASN A 71 -16.95 16.04 -1.77
CA ASN A 71 -16.99 17.26 -0.97
C ASN A 71 -16.72 18.47 -1.89
N PRO A 72 -17.73 19.31 -2.17
CA PRO A 72 -17.51 20.57 -2.88
C PRO A 72 -16.55 21.51 -2.13
N ILE A 73 -16.03 22.51 -2.84
CA ILE A 73 -15.28 23.63 -2.24
C ILE A 73 -16.09 24.19 -1.05
N GLY A 74 -15.39 24.41 0.07
CA GLY A 74 -15.94 24.90 1.33
C GLY A 74 -16.38 23.81 2.31
N THR A 75 -16.48 22.53 1.90
CA THR A 75 -17.13 21.48 2.73
C THR A 75 -16.17 20.42 3.29
N GLY A 76 -14.91 20.41 2.87
CA GLY A 76 -13.91 19.43 3.30
C GLY A 76 -13.40 19.62 4.74
N ASN A 77 -12.70 18.61 5.26
CA ASN A 77 -12.21 18.59 6.65
C ASN A 77 -10.84 19.26 6.84
N SER A 78 -9.99 19.27 5.81
CA SER A 78 -8.69 19.97 5.80
C SER A 78 -8.79 21.32 5.11
N ALA A 79 -7.86 22.24 5.40
CA ALA A 79 -7.79 23.54 4.73
C ALA A 79 -7.75 23.40 3.19
N ALA A 80 -6.90 22.51 2.68
CA ALA A 80 -6.80 22.22 1.24
C ALA A 80 -8.11 21.65 0.68
N SER A 81 -8.77 20.73 1.38
CA SER A 81 -10.06 20.18 0.92
C SER A 81 -11.21 21.20 0.96
N ARG A 82 -11.14 22.22 1.83
CA ARG A 82 -12.08 23.35 1.79
C ARG A 82 -11.76 24.28 0.63
N GLN A 83 -10.49 24.47 0.30
CA GLN A 83 -10.08 25.36 -0.78
C GLN A 83 -10.35 24.77 -2.17
N TYR A 84 -10.12 23.48 -2.37
CA TYR A 84 -10.15 22.83 -3.68
C TYR A 84 -11.18 21.70 -3.81
N GLY A 85 -11.95 21.42 -2.75
CA GLY A 85 -12.81 20.25 -2.66
C GLY A 85 -12.02 18.98 -2.32
N SER A 86 -12.71 17.87 -2.12
CA SER A 86 -12.11 16.54 -1.99
C SER A 86 -13.08 15.43 -2.34
N VAL A 87 -12.57 14.21 -2.49
CA VAL A 87 -13.39 13.00 -2.59
C VAL A 87 -12.99 12.07 -1.45
N ASP A 88 -13.96 11.70 -0.62
CA ASP A 88 -13.82 10.65 0.38
C ASP A 88 -14.25 9.32 -0.24
N GLU A 89 -13.37 8.34 -0.17
CA GLU A 89 -13.55 7.00 -0.68
C GLU A 89 -13.30 5.97 0.42
N ARG A 90 -13.96 4.81 0.29
CA ARG A 90 -13.71 3.62 1.10
C ARG A 90 -12.95 2.62 0.25
N TRP A 91 -11.81 2.16 0.77
CA TRP A 91 -10.98 1.16 0.13
C TRP A 91 -10.84 -0.04 1.06
N ILE A 92 -11.40 -1.17 0.66
CA ILE A 92 -11.42 -2.40 1.45
C ILE A 92 -10.32 -3.33 0.93
N VAL A 93 -9.28 -3.53 1.74
CA VAL A 93 -8.20 -4.47 1.44
C VAL A 93 -8.62 -5.86 1.94
N GLN A 94 -8.59 -6.84 1.05
CA GLN A 94 -8.89 -8.24 1.35
C GLN A 94 -7.58 -9.01 1.41
N LEU A 95 -7.31 -9.64 2.55
CA LEU A 95 -6.11 -10.43 2.77
C LEU A 95 -6.32 -11.42 3.91
N CYS A 96 -5.76 -12.63 3.77
CA CYS A 96 -5.83 -13.67 4.81
C CYS A 96 -7.26 -13.93 5.35
N ASN A 97 -8.25 -13.98 4.44
CA ASN A 97 -9.68 -14.14 4.77
C ASN A 97 -10.27 -13.04 5.67
N GLN A 98 -9.59 -11.92 5.79
CA GLN A 98 -10.04 -10.75 6.52
C GLN A 98 -10.17 -9.55 5.59
N GLN A 99 -10.94 -8.57 6.05
CA GLN A 99 -11.16 -7.32 5.33
C GLN A 99 -10.79 -6.15 6.22
N ILE A 100 -10.04 -5.22 5.65
CA ILE A 100 -9.64 -3.99 6.30
C ILE A 100 -10.18 -2.81 5.50
N PRO A 101 -11.19 -2.08 6.02
CA PRO A 101 -11.62 -0.83 5.42
C PRO A 101 -10.67 0.32 5.79
N PHE A 102 -10.27 1.07 4.78
CA PHE A 102 -9.58 2.35 4.90
C PHE A 102 -10.46 3.46 4.35
N LYS A 103 -10.49 4.59 5.07
CA LYS A 103 -10.91 5.86 4.51
C LYS A 103 -9.74 6.44 3.71
N VAL A 104 -10.01 6.79 2.46
CA VAL A 104 -9.09 7.49 1.57
C VAL A 104 -9.69 8.84 1.22
N THR A 105 -8.94 9.92 1.38
CA THR A 105 -9.38 11.26 0.96
C THR A 105 -8.45 11.77 -0.12
N LEU A 106 -9.00 12.02 -1.31
CA LEU A 106 -8.31 12.58 -2.48
C LEU A 106 -8.55 14.09 -2.53
N THR A 107 -7.49 14.89 -2.50
CA THR A 107 -7.60 16.35 -2.49
C THR A 107 -6.73 16.96 -3.58
N PRO A 108 -7.30 17.75 -4.50
CA PRO A 108 -6.52 18.49 -5.48
C PRO A 108 -5.57 19.50 -4.82
N ASP A 109 -4.42 19.75 -5.42
CA ASP A 109 -3.43 20.72 -4.91
C ASP A 109 -3.57 22.13 -5.51
N GLY A 110 -4.51 22.31 -6.44
CA GLY A 110 -4.72 23.57 -7.18
C GLY A 110 -3.72 23.83 -8.32
N LYS A 111 -2.78 22.91 -8.58
CA LYS A 111 -1.72 23.00 -9.60
C LYS A 111 -1.78 21.86 -10.62
N GLY A 112 -2.89 21.12 -10.64
CA GLY A 112 -3.08 19.94 -11.50
C GLY A 112 -2.66 18.61 -10.87
N GLY A 113 -2.17 18.63 -9.63
CA GLY A 113 -1.88 17.44 -8.84
C GLY A 113 -3.03 17.07 -7.90
N THR A 114 -2.91 15.90 -7.28
CA THR A 114 -3.83 15.42 -6.24
C THR A 114 -3.01 14.64 -5.21
N PHE A 115 -3.16 14.99 -3.94
CA PHE A 115 -2.60 14.23 -2.84
C PHE A 115 -3.67 13.35 -2.20
N PHE A 116 -3.23 12.34 -1.45
CA PHE A 116 -4.13 11.47 -0.72
C PHE A 116 -3.75 11.38 0.76
N SER A 117 -4.74 11.15 1.61
CA SER A 117 -4.52 10.68 2.98
C SER A 117 -5.29 9.39 3.21
N THR A 118 -4.76 8.50 4.05
CA THR A 118 -5.39 7.25 4.43
C THR A 118 -5.55 7.17 5.94
N SER A 119 -6.66 6.59 6.40
CA SER A 119 -6.85 6.23 7.80
C SER A 119 -7.67 4.96 7.90
N ARG A 120 -7.61 4.28 9.05
CA ARG A 120 -8.58 3.23 9.35
C ARG A 120 -9.97 3.83 9.34
N GLU A 121 -10.92 3.12 8.74
CA GLU A 121 -12.32 3.40 8.95
C GLU A 121 -12.74 2.69 10.25
N THR A 122 -13.08 3.48 11.27
CA THR A 122 -13.62 2.99 12.54
C THR A 122 -15.11 3.30 12.57
N TYR A 123 -15.93 2.29 12.82
CA TYR A 123 -17.37 2.43 13.04
C TYR A 123 -17.66 2.91 14.46
#